data_AF-A0A8S9QYP0-F1
#
_entry.id   AF-A0A8S9QYP0-F1
#
_cell.length_a   1.000
_cell.length_b   1.000
_cell.length_c   1.000
_cell.angle_alpha   90.00
_cell.angle_beta   90.00
_cell.angle_gamma   90.00
#
_symmetry.space_group_name_H-M   'P 1'
#
loop_
_entity.id
_entity.type
_entity.pdbx_description
1 polymer ?
#
loop_
_entity_poly.entity_id
_entity_poly.type
_entity_poly.pdbx_seq_one_letter_code
_entity_poly.pdbx_strand_id
1 'polypeptide(L)'
;MDEPTTGLDARAAAIVMRAVKNVAETGRTIVCTIHHPSIDIFGAFDELVLLKTGGRMIYIGPLGQHSSHVIKYYKFTENAKEHQICLSDVFITTTSQRVKLH
;
A
#
# COMPACT_ATOMS: atom_id res chain seq x y z
N MET A 1 7.86 3.48 8.57
CA MET A 1 7.64 2.42 9.57
C MET A 1 7.91 1.11 8.90
N ASP A 2 8.75 0.27 9.51
CA ASP A 2 9.02 -1.05 8.96
C ASP A 2 8.03 -2.06 9.56
N GLU A 3 7.26 -2.73 8.72
CA GLU A 3 6.35 -3.82 9.11
C GLU A 3 5.46 -3.58 10.35
N PRO A 4 4.59 -2.53 10.36
CA PRO A 4 3.83 -2.14 11.56
C PRO A 4 2.77 -3.15 12.03
N THR A 5 2.49 -4.19 11.22
CA THR A 5 1.46 -5.20 11.49
C THR A 5 2.01 -6.60 11.70
N THR A 6 3.34 -6.78 11.71
CA THR A 6 3.95 -8.11 11.86
C THR A 6 3.66 -8.70 13.24
N GLY A 7 3.19 -9.96 13.24
CA GLY A 7 2.83 -10.69 14.46
C GLY A 7 1.46 -10.32 15.06
N LEU A 8 0.69 -9.42 14.42
CA LEU A 8 -0.65 -9.05 14.87
C LEU A 8 -1.73 -9.86 14.14
N ASP A 9 -2.83 -10.14 14.85
CA ASP A 9 -4.04 -10.60 14.19
C ASP A 9 -4.69 -9.47 13.36
N ALA A 10 -5.67 -9.83 12.52
CA ALA A 10 -6.32 -8.89 11.61
C ALA A 10 -6.94 -7.68 12.32
N ARG A 11 -7.50 -7.88 13.52
CA ARG A 11 -8.17 -6.81 14.28
C ARG A 11 -7.15 -5.86 14.89
N ALA A 12 -6.12 -6.41 15.53
CA ALA A 12 -5.04 -5.62 16.12
C ALA A 12 -4.30 -4.82 15.04
N ALA A 13 -4.00 -5.43 13.90
CA ALA A 13 -3.40 -4.76 12.76
C ALA A 13 -4.27 -3.61 12.23
N ALA A 14 -5.58 -3.80 12.09
CA ALA A 14 -6.51 -2.74 11.68
C ALA A 14 -6.54 -1.56 12.67
N ILE A 15 -6.42 -1.83 13.98
CA ILE A 15 -6.35 -0.77 15.00
C ILE A 15 -5.06 0.04 14.84
N VAL A 16 -3.91 -0.63 14.67
CA VAL A 16 -2.62 0.04 14.43
C VAL A 16 -2.70 0.88 13.17
N MET A 17 -3.23 0.34 12.08
CA MET A 17 -3.33 1.07 10.82
C MET A 17 -4.27 2.28 10.90
N ARG A 18 -5.36 2.18 11.66
CA ARG A 18 -6.22 3.34 11.96
C ARG A 18 -5.47 4.42 12.75
N ALA A 19 -4.67 4.04 13.74
CA ALA A 19 -3.86 5.00 14.49
C ALA A 19 -2.82 5.69 13.59
N VAL A 20 -2.14 4.92 12.73
CA VAL A 20 -1.20 5.45 11.72
C VAL A 20 -1.92 6.44 10.82
N LYS A 21 -3.11 6.11 10.32
CA LYS A 21 -3.92 7.01 9.49
C LYS A 21 -4.28 8.30 10.21
N ASN A 22 -4.73 8.22 11.47
CA ASN A 22 -5.03 9.40 12.28
C ASN A 22 -3.80 10.30 12.47
N VAL A 23 -2.61 9.73 12.62
CA VAL A 23 -1.36 10.50 12.69
C VAL A 23 -1.07 11.16 11.35
N ALA A 24 -1.27 10.48 10.23
CA ALA A 24 -1.09 11.08 8.91
C ALA A 24 -2.05 12.25 8.66
N GLU A 25 -3.29 12.14 9.17
CA GLU A 25 -4.32 13.18 9.12
C GLU A 25 -3.95 14.46 9.90
N THR A 26 -2.92 14.43 10.75
CA THR A 26 -2.36 15.63 11.39
C THR A 26 -1.43 16.45 10.49
N GLY A 27 -1.39 16.15 9.18
CA GLY A 27 -0.53 16.82 8.20
C GLY A 27 0.86 16.19 8.08
N ARG A 28 0.99 14.90 8.44
CA ARG A 28 2.25 14.16 8.41
C ARG A 28 2.20 13.12 7.30
N THR A 29 3.25 13.03 6.50
CA THR A 29 3.38 11.93 5.53
C THR A 29 3.97 10.72 6.23
N ILE A 30 3.28 9.58 6.13
CA ILE A 30 3.77 8.31 6.66
C ILE A 30 4.02 7.36 5.50
N VAL A 31 5.20 6.74 5.52
CA VAL A 31 5.59 5.67 4.61
C VAL A 31 5.79 4.40 5.42
N CYS A 32 5.15 3.31 5.00
CA CYS A 32 5.35 2.00 5.63
C CYS A 32 5.56 0.88 4.61
N THR A 33 6.42 -0.07 4.98
CA THR A 33 6.62 -1.34 4.28
C THR A 33 5.68 -2.38 4.87
N ILE A 34 4.93 -3.06 4.03
CA ILE A 34 4.03 -4.14 4.42
C ILE A 34 4.33 -5.33 3.52
N HIS A 35 4.69 -6.45 4.15
CA HIS A 35 5.10 -7.64 3.43
C HIS A 35 3.89 -8.55 3.08
N HIS A 36 2.77 -8.45 3.80
CA HIS A 36 1.54 -9.21 3.51
C HIS A 36 0.29 -8.45 4.01
N PRO A 37 -0.26 -7.48 3.26
CA PRO A 37 -1.42 -6.72 3.70
C PRO A 37 -2.70 -7.58 3.62
N SER A 38 -3.52 -7.57 4.68
CA SER A 38 -4.92 -8.01 4.57
C SER A 38 -5.72 -7.00 3.73
N ILE A 39 -6.88 -7.40 3.23
CA ILE A 39 -7.79 -6.51 2.47
C ILE A 39 -8.12 -5.24 3.28
N ASP A 40 -8.37 -5.39 4.59
CA ASP A 40 -8.70 -4.27 5.47
C ASP A 40 -7.53 -3.28 5.63
N ILE A 41 -6.31 -3.79 5.72
CA ILE A 41 -5.09 -2.98 5.81
C ILE A 41 -4.82 -2.30 4.47
N PHE A 42 -4.98 -3.03 3.37
CA PHE A 42 -4.72 -2.52 2.03
C PHE A 42 -5.64 -1.34 1.68
N GLY A 43 -6.91 -1.39 2.09
CA GLY A 43 -7.87 -0.30 1.90
C GLY A 43 -7.63 0.94 2.78
N ALA A 44 -6.70 0.89 3.75
CA ALA A 44 -6.43 2.03 4.63
C ALA A 44 -5.54 3.10 3.97
N PHE A 45 -4.85 2.77 2.87
CA PHE A 45 -3.85 3.61 2.21
C PHE A 45 -4.38 4.39 1.02
N ASP A 46 -3.70 5.50 0.71
CA ASP A 46 -4.07 6.38 -0.40
C ASP A 46 -3.26 6.04 -1.66
N GLU A 47 -1.95 5.83 -1.51
CA GLU A 47 -1.05 5.48 -2.61
C GLU A 47 -0.22 4.23 -2.28
N LEU A 48 0.15 3.51 -3.34
CA LEU A 48 0.94 2.31 -3.30
C LEU A 48 2.17 2.47 -4.19
N VAL A 49 3.31 2.05 -3.67
CA VAL A 49 4.54 1.78 -4.39
C VAL A 49 4.80 0.28 -4.33
N LEU A 50 4.80 -0.34 -5.50
CA LEU A 50 5.05 -1.77 -5.65
C LEU A 50 6.43 -1.98 -6.26
N LEU A 51 7.23 -2.81 -5.59
CA LEU A 51 8.55 -3.21 -6.05
C LEU A 51 8.53 -4.68 -6.45
N LYS A 52 9.17 -5.03 -7.56
CA LYS A 52 9.50 -6.43 -7.89
C LYS A 52 10.88 -6.81 -7.36
N THR A 53 11.16 -8.10 -7.36
CA THR A 53 12.48 -8.68 -7.06
C THR A 53 13.64 -7.87 -7.67
N GLY A 54 14.61 -7.55 -6.82
CA GLY A 54 15.74 -6.69 -7.16
C GLY A 54 15.47 -5.19 -6.99
N GLY A 55 14.42 -4.81 -6.25
CA GLY A 55 14.13 -3.41 -5.90
C GLY A 55 13.62 -2.55 -7.05
N ARG A 56 13.13 -3.16 -8.13
CA ARG A 56 12.64 -2.43 -9.30
C ARG A 56 11.20 -2.01 -9.09
N MET A 57 10.94 -0.71 -9.16
CA MET A 57 9.58 -0.18 -9.05
C MET A 57 8.77 -0.56 -10.29
N ILE A 58 7.58 -1.13 -10.06
CA ILE A 58 6.66 -1.52 -11.13
C ILE A 58 5.35 -0.74 -11.07
N TYR A 59 4.94 -0.29 -9.88
CA TYR A 59 3.77 0.58 -9.74
C TYR A 59 4.07 1.70 -8.75
N ILE A 60 3.62 2.91 -9.07
CA ILE A 60 3.55 4.04 -8.17
C ILE A 60 2.28 4.82 -8.49
N GLY A 61 1.40 4.97 -7.50
CA GLY A 61 0.18 5.73 -7.70
C GLY A 61 -0.92 5.45 -6.69
N PRO A 62 -2.07 6.13 -6.86
CA PRO A 62 -3.20 5.99 -5.96
C PRO A 62 -3.89 4.64 -6.10
N LEU A 63 -4.21 3.99 -4.98
CA LEU A 63 -4.93 2.72 -4.94
C LEU A 63 -6.30 2.81 -5.64
N GLY A 64 -6.95 3.98 -5.53
CA GLY A 64 -8.31 4.19 -6.01
C GLY A 64 -9.35 3.53 -5.11
N GLN A 65 -10.63 3.80 -5.35
CA GLN A 65 -11.69 3.15 -4.56
C GLN A 65 -11.61 1.63 -4.71
N HIS A 66 -11.63 0.92 -3.57
CA HIS A 66 -11.51 -0.54 -3.51
C HIS A 66 -10.32 -1.08 -4.31
N SER A 67 -9.19 -0.36 -4.35
CA SER A 67 -7.98 -0.76 -5.09
C SER A 67 -8.15 -0.87 -6.61
N SER A 68 -9.19 -0.26 -7.17
CA SER A 68 -9.56 -0.40 -8.59
C SER A 68 -8.44 0.01 -9.56
N HIS A 69 -7.61 1.00 -9.22
CA HIS A 69 -6.52 1.43 -10.10
C HIS A 69 -5.40 0.39 -10.15
N VAL A 70 -5.03 -0.16 -9.01
CA VAL A 70 -4.03 -1.23 -8.91
C VAL A 70 -4.55 -2.47 -9.63
N ILE A 71 -5.78 -2.91 -9.35
CA ILE A 71 -6.40 -4.06 -10.04
C ILE A 71 -6.41 -3.87 -11.56
N LYS A 72 -6.73 -2.66 -12.04
CA LYS A 72 -6.71 -2.35 -13.48
C LYS A 72 -5.30 -2.41 -14.05
N TYR A 73 -4.31 -1.87 -13.33
CA TYR A 73 -2.90 -1.96 -13.71
C TYR A 73 -2.45 -3.42 -13.84
N TYR A 74 -2.75 -4.25 -12.85
CA TYR A 74 -2.45 -5.69 -12.88
C TYR A 74 -3.13 -6.41 -14.05
N LYS A 75 -4.42 -6.19 -14.29
CA LYS A 75 -5.13 -6.81 -15.43
C LYS A 75 -4.54 -6.40 -16.78
N PHE A 76 -4.06 -5.16 -16.88
CA PHE A 76 -3.38 -4.67 -18.08
C PHE A 76 -2.02 -5.34 -18.26
N THR A 77 -1.23 -5.46 -17.18
CA THR A 77 0.11 -6.07 -17.24
C THR A 77 0.08 -7.59 -17.34
N GLU A 78 -0.92 -8.31 -16.81
CA GLU A 78 -1.04 -9.77 -17.00
C GLU A 78 -1.33 -10.16 -18.45
N ASN A 79 -2.03 -9.30 -19.20
CA ASN A 79 -2.19 -9.49 -20.65
C ASN A 79 -0.85 -9.31 -21.40
N ALA A 80 0.12 -8.61 -20.80
CA ALA A 80 1.49 -8.46 -21.28
C ALA A 80 2.42 -9.38 -20.48
N LYS A 81 2.45 -10.68 -20.84
CA LYS A 81 3.11 -11.86 -20.22
C LYS A 81 4.52 -11.70 -19.56
N GLU A 82 4.77 -10.75 -18.68
CA GLU A 82 6.12 -10.48 -18.14
C GLU A 82 6.20 -10.23 -16.62
N HIS A 83 5.10 -10.29 -15.89
CA HIS A 83 5.11 -9.92 -14.46
C HIS A 83 4.67 -11.08 -13.58
N GLN A 84 5.61 -12.00 -13.29
CA GLN A 84 5.50 -12.87 -12.13
C GLN A 84 5.80 -12.01 -10.89
N ILE A 85 4.80 -11.31 -10.39
CA ILE A 85 4.85 -10.60 -9.11
C ILE A 85 4.85 -11.69 -8.05
N CYS A 86 5.96 -11.76 -7.31
CA CYS A 86 6.15 -12.79 -6.31
C CYS A 86 5.30 -12.42 -5.11
N LEU A 87 4.67 -13.39 -4.44
CA LEU A 87 3.89 -13.14 -3.21
C LEU A 87 4.75 -12.55 -2.06
N SER A 88 6.07 -12.47 -2.25
CA SER A 88 7.05 -11.87 -1.34
C SER A 88 7.39 -10.39 -1.63
N ASP A 89 6.71 -9.75 -2.59
CA ASP A 89 7.06 -8.40 -3.04
C ASP A 89 6.73 -7.35 -1.96
N VAL A 90 7.71 -6.49 -1.66
CA VAL A 90 7.61 -5.44 -0.64
C VAL A 90 6.60 -4.38 -1.10
N PHE A 91 5.46 -4.25 -0.41
CA PHE A 91 4.53 -3.15 -0.65
C PHE A 91 4.96 -1.96 0.21
N ILE A 92 5.37 -0.87 -0.43
CA ILE A 92 5.55 0.41 0.26
C ILE A 92 4.26 1.18 0.09
N THR A 93 3.53 1.39 1.18
CA THR A 93 2.31 2.17 1.16
C THR A 93 2.56 3.54 1.77
N THR A 94 1.86 4.55 1.24
CA THR A 94 1.92 5.91 1.77
C THR A 94 0.54 6.34 2.21
N THR A 95 0.48 6.97 3.38
CA THR A 95 -0.67 7.74 3.83
C THR A 95 -0.23 9.19 3.89
N SER A 96 -0.88 10.03 3.08
CA SER A 96 -0.51 11.43 2.94
C SER A 96 -1.78 12.27 2.91
N GLN A 97 -1.87 13.28 3.79
CA GLN A 97 -2.69 14.43 3.42
C GLN A 97 -1.97 15.11 2.26
N ARG A 98 -2.48 14.94 1.03
CA ARG A 98 -2.27 15.96 0.01
C ARG A 98 -2.74 17.25 0.64
N VAL A 99 -1.80 18.13 0.99
CA VAL A 99 -2.07 19.55 1.22
C VAL A 99 -2.89 19.96 0.01
N LYS A 100 -4.20 20.12 0.18
CA LYS A 100 -5.00 20.82 -0.81
C LYS A 100 -4.45 22.24 -0.77
N LEU A 101 -3.46 22.51 -1.62
CA LEU A 101 -3.04 23.86 -1.94
C LEU A 101 -4.29 24.54 -2.48
N HIS A 102 -4.94 25.30 -1.61
CA HIS A 102 -5.99 26.25 -1.95
C HIS A 102 -5.35 27.51 -2.51
#